data_AF-A0A531KJQ9-F1
#
_entry.id   AF-A0A531KJQ9-F1
#
_cell.length_a   1.000
_cell.length_b   1.000
_cell.length_c   1.000
_cell.angle_alpha   90.00
_cell.angle_beta   90.00
_cell.angle_gamma   90.00
#
_symmetry.space_group_name_H-M   'P 1'
#
loop_
_entity.id
_entity.type
_entity.pdbx_description
1 polymer ?
#
loop_
_entity_poly.entity_id
_entity_poly.type
_entity_poly.pdbx_seq_one_letter_code
_entity_poly.pdbx_strand_id
1 'polypeptide(L)'
;AVADPPAPVKPKQAVLISFDSARDISQWKRSRALAQRTGAHFTYFVSCVFLLSPETRKQYTAPGGTSGKSNIGFAASKQEIADRLEQINLAASEGHDIGSHACGHFDGKDWNKADWLSEFGSFKRILENAYSINAITSEPAGWREIVRKTVGFRAPYLSANKALYEALPTAGYRFDASGVSRGPARPSTSDGIT
;
A
#
# COMPACT_ATOMS: atom_id res chain seq x y z
N ALA A 1 -35.35 13.86 43.08
CA ALA A 1 -34.77 12.63 42.51
C ALA A 1 -33.30 12.89 42.22
N VAL A 2 -32.39 12.10 42.77
CA VAL A 2 -30.96 12.20 42.45
C VAL A 2 -30.79 11.47 41.11
N ALA A 3 -30.24 12.15 40.11
CA ALA A 3 -30.00 11.54 38.80
C ALA A 3 -29.03 10.35 38.95
N ASP A 4 -29.30 9.26 38.24
CA ASP A 4 -28.39 8.12 38.19
C ASP A 4 -27.00 8.57 37.71
N PRO A 5 -25.92 8.00 38.27
CA PRO A 5 -24.58 8.30 37.83
C PRO A 5 -24.42 7.92 36.34
N PRO A 6 -23.69 8.73 35.55
CA PRO A 6 -23.48 8.44 34.14
C PRO A 6 -22.83 7.07 33.98
N ALA A 7 -23.39 6.26 33.08
CA ALA A 7 -22.84 4.95 32.77
C ALA A 7 -21.37 5.09 32.31
N PRO A 8 -20.46 4.19 32.73
CA PRO A 8 -19.06 4.27 32.36
C PRO A 8 -18.92 4.18 30.82
N VAL A 9 -18.20 5.14 30.25
CA VAL A 9 -17.91 5.18 28.81
C VAL A 9 -17.01 3.98 28.47
N LYS A 10 -17.54 3.03 27.70
CA LYS A 10 -16.73 1.91 27.20
C LYS A 10 -15.67 2.45 26.21
N PRO A 11 -14.40 1.99 26.30
CA PRO A 11 -13.38 2.39 25.33
C PRO A 11 -13.81 2.05 23.90
N LYS A 12 -13.55 2.95 22.96
CA LYS A 12 -13.77 2.67 21.53
C LYS A 12 -12.78 1.59 21.09
N GLN A 13 -13.30 0.50 20.51
CA GLN A 13 -12.47 -0.50 19.83
C GLN A 13 -12.33 -0.11 18.36
N ALA A 14 -11.10 0.13 17.92
CA ALA A 14 -10.80 0.28 16.50
C ALA A 14 -10.54 -1.09 15.87
N VAL A 15 -11.04 -1.30 14.65
CA VAL A 15 -10.72 -2.46 13.80
C VAL A 15 -10.16 -1.92 12.49
N LEU A 16 -8.92 -2.25 12.20
CA LEU A 16 -8.24 -1.85 10.96
C LEU A 16 -8.32 -3.01 9.97
N ILE A 17 -8.89 -2.76 8.80
CA ILE A 17 -9.02 -3.76 7.74
C ILE A 17 -8.18 -3.30 6.56
N SER A 18 -7.31 -4.18 6.08
CA SER A 18 -6.40 -3.88 4.99
C SER A 18 -6.27 -5.03 4.01
N PHE A 19 -5.85 -4.72 2.79
CA PHE A 19 -5.66 -5.68 1.71
C PHE A 19 -4.23 -5.59 1.16
N ASP A 20 -3.47 -6.67 1.29
CA ASP A 20 -2.10 -6.74 0.79
C ASP A 20 -2.08 -7.09 -0.69
N SER A 21 -1.08 -6.56 -1.39
CA SER A 21 -0.92 -6.56 -2.85
C SER A 21 -2.02 -5.87 -3.64
N ALA A 22 -3.25 -5.81 -3.10
CA ALA A 22 -4.44 -5.19 -3.67
C ALA A 22 -4.63 -5.54 -5.16
N ARG A 23 -4.52 -6.84 -5.46
CA ARG A 23 -4.49 -7.37 -6.83
C ARG A 23 -5.88 -7.45 -7.47
N ASP A 24 -6.81 -8.14 -6.82
CA ASP A 24 -8.07 -8.60 -7.44
C ASP A 24 -9.12 -7.47 -7.52
N ILE A 25 -9.50 -7.10 -8.75
CA ILE A 25 -10.51 -6.05 -9.02
C ILE A 25 -11.87 -6.37 -8.37
N SER A 26 -12.26 -7.64 -8.27
CA SER A 26 -13.51 -8.03 -7.62
C SER A 26 -13.50 -7.71 -6.13
N GLN A 27 -12.33 -7.85 -5.47
CA GLN A 27 -12.14 -7.51 -4.06
C GLN A 27 -12.21 -5.99 -3.83
N TRP A 28 -11.62 -5.18 -4.72
CA TRP A 28 -11.77 -3.72 -4.68
C TRP A 28 -13.24 -3.30 -4.76
N LYS A 29 -13.97 -3.79 -5.77
CA LYS A 29 -15.40 -3.46 -5.93
C LYS A 29 -16.23 -3.89 -4.73
N ARG A 30 -16.01 -5.10 -4.22
CA ARG A 30 -16.74 -5.62 -3.06
C ARG A 30 -16.46 -4.84 -1.78
N SER A 31 -15.20 -4.51 -1.51
CA SER A 31 -14.80 -3.78 -0.31
C SER A 31 -15.29 -2.33 -0.34
N ARG A 32 -15.13 -1.61 -1.45
CA ARG A 32 -15.65 -0.25 -1.62
C ARG A 32 -17.18 -0.19 -1.51
N ALA A 33 -17.89 -1.13 -2.14
CA ALA A 33 -19.34 -1.22 -1.98
C ALA A 33 -19.76 -1.51 -0.53
N LEU A 34 -18.96 -2.29 0.22
CA LEU A 34 -19.19 -2.49 1.65
C LEU A 34 -18.97 -1.20 2.44
N ALA A 35 -17.89 -0.45 2.18
CA ALA A 35 -17.62 0.84 2.81
C ALA A 35 -18.78 1.82 2.64
N GLN A 36 -19.33 1.95 1.43
CA GLN A 36 -20.47 2.82 1.16
C GLN A 36 -21.71 2.47 2.00
N ARG A 37 -21.93 1.19 2.31
CA ARG A 37 -23.08 0.74 3.12
C ARG A 37 -22.86 0.89 4.62
N THR A 38 -21.62 0.77 5.10
CA THR A 38 -21.32 0.64 6.53
C THR A 38 -20.59 1.85 7.11
N GLY A 39 -20.07 2.74 6.28
CA GLY A 39 -19.12 3.78 6.68
C GLY A 39 -17.74 3.24 7.05
N ALA A 40 -17.42 1.99 6.69
CA ALA A 40 -16.10 1.42 6.93
C ALA A 40 -15.02 2.11 6.08
N HIS A 41 -13.82 2.16 6.64
CA HIS A 41 -12.64 2.72 6.00
C HIS A 41 -11.57 1.61 5.85
N PHE A 42 -11.00 1.47 4.67
CA PHE A 42 -10.05 0.42 4.33
C PHE A 42 -8.69 1.00 3.95
N THR A 43 -7.64 0.18 4.14
CA THR A 43 -6.28 0.47 3.65
C THR A 43 -5.88 -0.56 2.59
N TYR A 44 -5.44 -0.11 1.43
CA TYR A 44 -5.00 -0.99 0.34
C TYR A 44 -3.49 -0.87 0.16
N PHE A 45 -2.73 -1.90 0.54
CA PHE A 45 -1.29 -1.94 0.31
C PHE A 45 -1.02 -2.51 -1.08
N VAL A 46 -0.70 -1.63 -2.04
CA VAL A 46 -0.54 -1.98 -3.45
C VAL A 46 0.85 -2.55 -3.70
N SER A 47 0.96 -3.66 -4.45
CA SER A 47 2.25 -4.07 -5.02
C SER A 47 2.41 -3.48 -6.42
N CYS A 48 3.46 -2.68 -6.66
CA CYS A 48 3.58 -1.88 -7.90
C CYS A 48 3.68 -2.72 -9.18
N VAL A 49 4.09 -4.00 -9.08
CA VAL A 49 4.18 -4.93 -10.22
C VAL A 49 2.84 -5.21 -10.87
N PHE A 50 1.73 -5.01 -10.15
CA PHE A 50 0.39 -5.07 -10.73
C PHE A 50 0.02 -3.81 -11.53
N LEU A 51 0.90 -2.83 -11.61
CA LEU A 51 0.79 -1.70 -12.54
C LEU A 51 1.70 -1.88 -13.75
N LEU A 52 2.25 -3.08 -13.94
CA LEU A 52 3.06 -3.47 -15.09
C LEU A 52 2.45 -4.70 -15.77
N SER A 53 2.54 -4.73 -17.09
CA SER A 53 2.10 -5.82 -17.97
C SER A 53 3.29 -6.72 -18.32
N PRO A 54 3.09 -7.85 -19.02
CA PRO A 54 4.21 -8.64 -19.55
C PRO A 54 5.16 -7.82 -20.43
N GLU A 55 4.65 -6.81 -21.15
CA GLU A 55 5.40 -5.90 -22.03
C GLU A 55 6.18 -4.86 -21.22
N THR A 56 5.60 -4.35 -20.13
CA THR A 56 6.21 -3.27 -19.33
C THR A 56 6.94 -3.78 -18.08
N ARG A 57 6.93 -5.09 -17.78
CA ARG A 57 7.55 -5.66 -16.57
C ARG A 57 9.02 -5.28 -16.36
N LYS A 58 9.78 -5.05 -17.43
CA LYS A 58 11.19 -4.64 -17.36
C LYS A 58 11.39 -3.23 -16.77
N GLN A 59 10.30 -2.47 -16.60
CA GLN A 59 10.32 -1.20 -15.86
C GLN A 59 10.63 -1.41 -14.37
N TYR A 60 10.56 -2.62 -13.84
CA TYR A 60 10.93 -2.94 -12.47
C TYR A 60 12.20 -3.80 -12.42
N THR A 61 13.10 -3.45 -11.51
CA THR A 61 14.29 -4.24 -11.16
C THR A 61 14.41 -4.23 -9.65
N ALA A 62 14.42 -5.40 -9.03
CA ALA A 62 14.61 -5.52 -7.59
C ALA A 62 16.05 -5.17 -7.18
N PRO A 63 16.29 -4.74 -5.93
CA PRO A 63 17.64 -4.61 -5.39
C PRO A 63 18.47 -5.90 -5.59
N GLY A 64 19.64 -5.77 -6.22
CA GLY A 64 20.52 -6.91 -6.55
C GLY A 64 19.96 -7.92 -7.56
N GLY A 65 18.78 -7.67 -8.14
CA GLY A 65 18.05 -8.62 -8.98
C GLY A 65 18.13 -8.35 -10.48
N THR A 66 17.49 -9.24 -11.25
CA THR A 66 17.30 -9.05 -12.70
C THR A 66 16.00 -8.31 -12.99
N SER A 67 16.02 -7.43 -14.00
CA SER A 67 14.85 -6.71 -14.47
C SER A 67 13.68 -7.63 -14.87
N GLY A 68 12.47 -7.23 -14.49
CA GLY A 68 11.22 -7.90 -14.81
C GLY A 68 10.94 -9.18 -14.03
N LYS A 69 11.47 -9.29 -12.80
CA LYS A 69 11.19 -10.40 -11.87
C LYS A 69 10.24 -9.96 -10.77
N SER A 70 9.39 -10.88 -10.32
CA SER A 70 8.41 -10.69 -9.25
C SER A 70 8.01 -12.07 -8.71
N ASN A 71 7.85 -12.21 -7.40
CA ASN A 71 7.38 -13.45 -6.77
C ASN A 71 5.86 -13.64 -6.90
N ILE A 72 5.12 -12.57 -7.24
CA ILE A 72 3.66 -12.58 -7.32
C ILE A 72 3.14 -12.31 -8.75
N GLY A 73 4.07 -12.29 -9.72
CA GLY A 73 3.77 -12.00 -11.12
C GLY A 73 3.52 -10.53 -11.40
N PHE A 74 2.78 -10.28 -12.47
CA PHE A 74 2.45 -8.96 -13.02
C PHE A 74 0.95 -8.93 -13.37
N ALA A 75 0.42 -7.77 -13.79
CA ALA A 75 -0.92 -7.74 -14.38
C ALA A 75 -0.95 -8.56 -15.67
N ALA A 76 -2.07 -9.22 -15.97
CA ALA A 76 -2.22 -10.06 -17.15
C ALA A 76 -2.35 -9.23 -18.43
N SER A 77 -2.79 -7.98 -18.35
CA SER A 77 -3.00 -7.11 -19.51
C SER A 77 -2.98 -5.62 -19.15
N LYS A 78 -2.86 -4.78 -20.18
CA LYS A 78 -3.07 -3.33 -20.07
C LYS A 78 -4.47 -2.99 -19.53
N GLN A 79 -5.51 -3.76 -19.89
CA GLN A 79 -6.87 -3.53 -19.40
C GLN A 79 -6.96 -3.75 -17.89
N GLU A 80 -6.34 -4.82 -17.37
CA GLU A 80 -6.32 -5.08 -15.93
C GLU A 80 -5.59 -3.96 -15.15
N ILE A 81 -4.55 -3.36 -15.75
CA ILE A 81 -3.87 -2.19 -15.19
C ILE A 81 -4.81 -0.98 -15.18
N ALA A 82 -5.51 -0.69 -16.27
CA ALA A 82 -6.47 0.39 -16.34
C ALA A 82 -7.58 0.23 -15.28
N ASP A 83 -8.16 -0.97 -15.16
CA ASP A 83 -9.17 -1.28 -14.15
C ASP A 83 -8.61 -1.05 -12.73
N ARG A 84 -7.37 -1.47 -12.47
CA ARG A 84 -6.72 -1.28 -11.17
C ARG A 84 -6.45 0.19 -10.85
N LEU A 85 -6.00 0.97 -11.83
CA LEU A 85 -5.78 2.41 -11.68
C LEU A 85 -7.09 3.14 -11.40
N GLU A 86 -8.18 2.73 -12.04
CA GLU A 86 -9.52 3.21 -11.72
C GLU A 86 -9.89 2.89 -10.27
N GLN A 87 -9.66 1.66 -9.79
CA GLN A 87 -9.96 1.29 -8.41
C GLN A 87 -9.14 2.08 -7.39
N ILE A 88 -7.85 2.30 -7.63
CA ILE A 88 -6.99 3.12 -6.77
C ILE A 88 -7.53 4.56 -6.71
N ASN A 89 -7.85 5.15 -7.87
CA ASN A 89 -8.35 6.51 -7.94
C ASN A 89 -9.69 6.66 -7.20
N LEU A 90 -10.61 5.73 -7.43
CA LEU A 90 -11.91 5.76 -6.78
C LEU A 90 -11.81 5.53 -5.27
N ALA A 91 -11.03 4.54 -4.81
CA ALA A 91 -10.83 4.29 -3.39
C ALA A 91 -10.25 5.52 -2.68
N ALA A 92 -9.24 6.17 -3.28
CA ALA A 92 -8.69 7.41 -2.74
C ALA A 92 -9.72 8.55 -2.68
N SER A 93 -10.57 8.69 -3.72
CA SER A 93 -11.64 9.70 -3.73
C SER A 93 -12.76 9.44 -2.72
N GLU A 94 -12.98 8.16 -2.38
CA GLU A 94 -13.91 7.71 -1.32
C GLU A 94 -13.31 7.83 0.08
N GLY A 95 -12.05 8.30 0.16
CA GLY A 95 -11.36 8.59 1.38
C GLY A 95 -10.61 7.40 1.98
N HIS A 96 -10.45 6.29 1.26
CA HIS A 96 -9.65 5.13 1.68
C HIS A 96 -8.15 5.40 1.62
N ASP A 97 -7.38 4.71 2.46
CA ASP A 97 -5.92 4.79 2.44
C ASP A 97 -5.33 3.91 1.33
N ILE A 98 -4.41 4.49 0.57
CA ILE A 98 -3.53 3.76 -0.34
C ILE A 98 -2.15 3.67 0.32
N GLY A 99 -1.62 2.46 0.42
CA GLY A 99 -0.31 2.16 0.99
C GLY A 99 0.58 1.41 -0.01
N SER A 100 1.84 1.29 0.34
CA SER A 100 2.84 0.54 -0.42
C SER A 100 3.02 -0.86 0.17
N HIS A 101 2.96 -1.86 -0.71
CA HIS A 101 3.40 -3.23 -0.45
C HIS A 101 4.65 -3.56 -1.29
N ALA A 102 5.51 -2.56 -1.49
CA ALA A 102 6.68 -2.64 -2.38
C ALA A 102 6.31 -3.07 -3.81
N CYS A 103 7.24 -3.65 -4.56
CA CYS A 103 7.02 -4.06 -5.94
C CYS A 103 7.06 -5.58 -6.09
N GLY A 104 8.25 -6.17 -6.09
CA GLY A 104 8.46 -7.57 -6.51
C GLY A 104 7.99 -8.63 -5.53
N HIS A 105 7.51 -8.20 -4.35
CA HIS A 105 7.12 -9.08 -3.25
C HIS A 105 8.25 -10.05 -2.87
N PHE A 106 9.48 -9.54 -2.85
CA PHE A 106 10.67 -10.26 -2.39
C PHE A 106 10.79 -10.15 -0.86
N ASP A 107 11.45 -11.14 -0.26
CA ASP A 107 11.81 -11.09 1.16
C ASP A 107 13.01 -10.14 1.34
N GLY A 108 12.76 -8.98 1.95
CA GLY A 108 13.76 -7.94 2.19
C GLY A 108 14.55 -8.11 3.48
N LYS A 109 14.49 -9.27 4.17
CA LYS A 109 15.18 -9.48 5.47
C LYS A 109 16.67 -9.11 5.46
N ASP A 110 17.35 -9.35 4.34
CA ASP A 110 18.80 -9.15 4.18
C ASP A 110 19.13 -7.84 3.46
N TRP A 111 18.13 -7.04 3.08
CA TRP A 111 18.34 -5.77 2.40
C TRP A 111 18.91 -4.71 3.34
N ASN A 112 19.90 -3.98 2.85
CA ASN A 112 20.42 -2.80 3.53
C ASN A 112 19.51 -1.57 3.24
N LYS A 113 19.85 -0.42 3.84
CA LYS A 113 19.07 0.81 3.68
C LYS A 113 18.96 1.26 2.21
N ALA A 114 20.04 1.15 1.44
CA ALA A 114 20.04 1.55 0.04
C ALA A 114 19.18 0.63 -0.83
N ASP A 115 19.15 -0.68 -0.53
CA ASP A 115 18.27 -1.65 -1.19
C ASP A 115 16.80 -1.29 -0.94
N TRP A 116 16.42 -1.03 0.31
CA TRP A 116 15.06 -0.57 0.65
C TRP A 116 14.69 0.74 -0.06
N LEU A 117 15.58 1.73 -0.06
CA LEU A 117 15.35 3.00 -0.77
C LEU A 117 15.20 2.80 -2.28
N SER A 118 15.94 1.87 -2.88
CA SER A 118 15.81 1.50 -4.29
C SER A 118 14.45 0.86 -4.59
N GLU A 119 13.97 -0.06 -3.74
CA GLU A 119 12.65 -0.67 -3.87
C GLU A 119 11.54 0.37 -3.73
N PHE A 120 11.65 1.28 -2.75
CA PHE A 120 10.69 2.37 -2.56
C PHE A 120 10.69 3.38 -3.71
N GLY A 121 11.86 3.69 -4.25
CA GLY A 121 12.00 4.51 -5.45
C GLY A 121 11.31 3.86 -6.66
N SER A 122 11.45 2.55 -6.82
CA SER A 122 10.74 1.79 -7.85
C SER A 122 9.23 1.85 -7.66
N PHE A 123 8.73 1.60 -6.44
CA PHE A 123 7.31 1.71 -6.13
C PHE A 123 6.76 3.08 -6.49
N LYS A 124 7.38 4.15 -5.98
CA LYS A 124 6.95 5.53 -6.21
C LYS A 124 6.95 5.85 -7.69
N ARG A 125 8.04 5.59 -8.41
CA ARG A 125 8.14 5.86 -9.85
C ARG A 125 7.10 5.11 -10.66
N ILE A 126 6.85 3.84 -10.35
CA ILE A 126 5.90 3.01 -11.11
C ILE A 126 4.47 3.44 -10.83
N LEU A 127 4.10 3.70 -9.58
CA LEU A 127 2.76 4.21 -9.23
C LEU A 127 2.53 5.60 -9.86
N GLU A 128 3.50 6.49 -9.73
CA GLU A 128 3.44 7.86 -10.24
C GLU A 128 3.29 7.93 -11.76
N ASN A 129 3.94 7.02 -12.48
CA ASN A 129 3.97 7.01 -13.95
C ASN A 129 3.16 5.86 -14.56
N ALA A 130 2.27 5.23 -13.80
CA ALA A 130 1.57 4.02 -14.23
C ALA A 130 0.77 4.22 -15.53
N TYR A 131 0.15 5.38 -15.72
CA TYR A 131 -0.59 5.71 -16.94
C TYR A 131 0.34 5.78 -18.15
N SER A 132 1.43 6.55 -18.04
CA SER A 132 2.38 6.73 -19.15
C SER A 132 3.17 5.46 -19.48
N ILE A 133 3.62 4.70 -18.46
CA ILE A 133 4.32 3.42 -18.62
C ILE A 133 3.49 2.44 -19.47
N ASN A 134 2.18 2.43 -19.30
CA ASN A 134 1.28 1.49 -19.98
C ASN A 134 0.53 2.10 -21.17
N ALA A 135 0.89 3.33 -21.59
CA ALA A 135 0.21 4.08 -22.64
C ALA A 135 -1.32 4.17 -22.41
N ILE A 136 -1.75 4.29 -21.16
CA ILE A 136 -3.16 4.50 -20.78
C ILE A 136 -3.41 6.01 -20.83
N THR A 137 -4.40 6.43 -21.62
CA THR A 137 -4.77 7.83 -21.76
C THR A 137 -5.64 8.27 -20.58
N SER A 138 -5.76 9.59 -20.38
CA SER A 138 -6.63 10.20 -19.36
C SER A 138 -6.19 9.95 -17.91
N GLU A 139 -4.92 10.24 -17.57
CA GLU A 139 -4.48 10.31 -16.17
C GLU A 139 -5.34 11.35 -15.41
N PRO A 140 -5.97 10.98 -14.27
CA PRO A 140 -6.76 11.92 -13.47
C PRO A 140 -5.89 13.06 -12.95
N ALA A 141 -6.41 14.30 -12.97
CA ALA A 141 -5.66 15.48 -12.50
C ALA A 141 -5.15 15.36 -11.04
N GLY A 142 -5.85 14.61 -10.19
CA GLY A 142 -5.48 14.35 -8.81
C GLY A 142 -4.47 13.22 -8.60
N TRP A 143 -4.01 12.52 -9.65
CA TRP A 143 -3.22 11.30 -9.50
C TRP A 143 -1.92 11.49 -8.72
N ARG A 144 -1.19 12.57 -9.02
CA ARG A 144 0.06 12.90 -8.32
C ARG A 144 -0.16 13.17 -6.82
N GLU A 145 -1.32 13.70 -6.44
CA GLU A 145 -1.68 13.88 -5.03
C GLU A 145 -1.98 12.54 -4.34
N ILE A 146 -2.65 11.62 -5.02
CA ILE A 146 -2.89 10.26 -4.51
C ILE A 146 -1.54 9.57 -4.22
N VAL A 147 -0.59 9.66 -5.15
CA VAL A 147 0.76 9.11 -4.97
C VAL A 147 1.47 9.77 -3.79
N ARG A 148 1.42 11.10 -3.64
CA ARG A 148 2.01 11.82 -2.50
C ARG A 148 1.41 11.42 -1.15
N LYS A 149 0.12 11.09 -1.12
CA LYS A 149 -0.59 10.62 0.07
C LYS A 149 -0.37 9.14 0.38
N THR A 150 0.32 8.39 -0.49
CA THR A 150 0.68 6.99 -0.24
C THR A 150 1.85 6.91 0.75
N VAL A 151 1.52 7.08 2.04
CA VAL A 151 2.49 7.23 3.14
C VAL A 151 2.51 6.05 4.11
N GLY A 152 1.67 5.04 3.90
CA GLY A 152 1.70 3.78 4.64
C GLY A 152 2.54 2.73 3.93
N PHE A 153 3.24 1.89 4.70
CA PHE A 153 4.00 0.76 4.19
C PHE A 153 3.65 -0.55 4.91
N ARG A 154 3.72 -1.66 4.21
CA ARG A 154 3.80 -3.01 4.79
C ARG A 154 4.79 -3.85 4.00
N ALA A 155 5.75 -4.45 4.69
CA ALA A 155 6.74 -5.34 4.12
C ALA A 155 6.10 -6.65 3.66
N PRO A 156 6.44 -7.14 2.44
CA PRO A 156 6.17 -8.51 2.07
C PRO A 156 6.66 -9.50 3.12
N TYR A 157 5.88 -10.57 3.35
CA TYR A 157 6.15 -11.59 4.37
C TYR A 157 6.24 -11.07 5.82
N LEU A 158 5.83 -9.81 6.08
CA LEU A 158 6.02 -9.13 7.36
C LEU A 158 7.50 -9.07 7.78
N SER A 159 8.38 -9.09 6.78
CA SER A 159 9.83 -9.24 6.96
C SER A 159 10.49 -7.88 7.16
N ALA A 160 10.34 -7.34 8.38
CA ALA A 160 10.94 -6.08 8.78
C ALA A 160 12.35 -6.30 9.36
N ASN A 161 13.28 -5.40 9.04
CA ASN A 161 14.63 -5.37 9.60
C ASN A 161 15.01 -3.94 10.04
N LYS A 162 16.16 -3.78 10.70
CA LYS A 162 16.62 -2.45 11.15
C LYS A 162 16.77 -1.45 9.99
N ALA A 163 17.32 -1.92 8.86
CA ALA A 163 17.55 -1.09 7.69
C ALA A 163 16.26 -0.57 7.05
N LEU A 164 15.16 -1.33 7.13
CA LEU A 164 13.83 -0.90 6.71
C LEU A 164 13.41 0.34 7.50
N TYR A 165 13.47 0.29 8.83
CA TYR A 165 13.06 1.40 9.69
C TYR A 165 13.95 2.64 9.51
N GLU A 166 15.22 2.47 9.13
CA GLU A 166 16.08 3.59 8.74
C GLU A 166 15.73 4.20 7.36
N ALA A 167 15.15 3.39 6.46
CA ALA A 167 14.78 3.79 5.10
C ALA A 167 13.41 4.46 5.02
N LEU A 168 12.42 3.99 5.79
CA LEU A 168 11.03 4.46 5.77
C LEU A 168 10.89 5.99 5.88
N PRO A 169 11.45 6.67 6.91
CA PRO A 169 11.31 8.13 7.02
C PRO A 169 12.07 8.86 5.92
N THR A 170 13.20 8.31 5.46
CA THR A 170 13.96 8.88 4.33
C THR A 170 13.15 8.83 3.02
N ALA A 171 12.32 7.80 2.85
CA ALA A 171 11.43 7.65 1.70
C ALA A 171 10.08 8.40 1.84
N GLY A 172 9.80 9.00 3.00
CA GLY A 172 8.58 9.77 3.26
C GLY A 172 7.38 8.95 3.75
N TYR A 173 7.57 7.69 4.13
CA TYR A 173 6.54 6.91 4.82
C TYR A 173 6.34 7.45 6.25
N ARG A 174 5.12 7.35 6.76
CA ARG A 174 4.71 7.82 8.09
C ARG A 174 4.37 6.69 9.05
N PHE A 175 4.00 5.52 8.52
CA PHE A 175 3.69 4.36 9.34
C PHE A 175 4.07 3.06 8.63
N ASP A 176 4.39 2.06 9.43
CA ASP A 176 4.61 0.68 9.01
C ASP A 176 3.56 -0.24 9.64
N ALA A 177 3.05 -1.17 8.84
CA ALA A 177 2.05 -2.14 9.30
C ALA A 177 2.57 -3.58 9.21
N SER A 178 3.89 -3.78 9.32
CA SER A 178 4.56 -5.08 9.24
C SER A 178 4.73 -5.77 10.60
N GLY A 179 4.69 -4.99 11.68
CA GLY A 179 4.84 -5.50 13.04
C GLY A 179 3.77 -6.53 13.43
N VAL A 180 4.18 -7.52 14.24
CA VAL A 180 3.30 -8.54 14.81
C VAL A 180 3.29 -8.46 16.34
N SER A 181 2.13 -8.64 16.95
CA SER A 181 1.95 -8.61 18.41
C SER A 181 1.21 -9.85 18.90
N ARG A 182 1.42 -10.22 20.18
CA ARG A 182 0.63 -11.26 20.85
C ARG A 182 -0.65 -10.64 21.40
N GLY A 183 -1.65 -10.49 20.52
CA GLY A 183 -2.95 -9.87 20.82
C GLY A 183 -3.00 -8.38 20.50
N PRO A 184 -4.15 -7.71 20.74
CA PRO A 184 -4.32 -6.28 20.44
C PRO A 184 -3.29 -5.43 21.18
N ALA A 185 -2.49 -4.69 20.42
CA ALA A 185 -1.51 -3.76 20.93
C ALA A 185 -1.79 -2.35 20.39
N ARG A 186 -1.42 -1.33 21.16
CA ARG A 186 -1.40 0.03 20.63
C ARG A 186 -0.22 0.17 19.67
N PRO A 187 -0.36 0.92 18.56
CA PRO A 187 0.79 1.29 17.74
C PRO A 187 1.85 2.01 18.58
N SER A 188 3.12 1.71 18.31
CA SER A 188 4.26 2.34 18.96
C SER A 188 5.00 3.20 17.96
N THR A 189 5.43 4.40 18.36
CA THR A 189 6.21 5.27 17.47
C THR A 189 7.69 5.17 17.78
N SER A 190 8.52 4.94 16.76
CA SER A 190 9.99 5.02 16.83
C SER A 190 10.50 5.79 15.62
N ASP A 191 11.45 6.71 15.83
CA ASP A 191 12.10 7.49 14.76
C ASP A 191 11.13 8.17 13.78
N GLY A 192 9.98 8.62 14.29
CA GLY A 192 8.93 9.28 13.50
C GLY A 192 8.04 8.35 12.67
N ILE A 193 8.24 7.03 12.76
CA ILE A 193 7.39 6.00 12.16
C ILE A 193 6.49 5.42 13.25
N THR A 194 5.18 5.35 12.96
CA THR A 194 4.17 4.70 13.82
C THR A 194 3.82 3.30 13.34
#